data_AF-A0A1C6J951-F1
#
_entry.id   AF-A0A1C6J951-F1
#
_cell.length_a   1.000
_cell.length_b   1.000
_cell.length_c   1.000
_cell.angle_alpha   90.00
_cell.angle_beta   90.00
_cell.angle_gamma   90.00
#
_symmetry.space_group_name_H-M   'P 1'
#
loop_
_entity.id
_entity.type
_entity.pdbx_description
1 polymer ?
#
loop_
_entity_poly.entity_id
_entity_poly.type
_entity_poly.pdbx_seq_one_letter_code
_entity_poly.pdbx_strand_id
1 'polypeptide(L)'
;MKKKKPGGGIYAQFQSLILAAALLLVFLYAGTRWGMEDEIGPKLMLLVAVSVLLFGAILLESIIHETGHLIFGKLTGYRFCSFRVQNFMWVKQDGRLRLKRLSLVGTGGQCLMVPPEMMDGRMPYKLYYLGGV
;
A
#
# COMPACT_ATOMS: atom_id res chain seq x y z
N MET A 1 -3.83 -29.42 -16.33
CA MET A 1 -3.41 -28.19 -15.60
C MET A 1 -1.99 -27.80 -16.01
N LYS A 2 -1.79 -26.68 -16.71
CA LYS A 2 -0.45 -26.14 -17.03
C LYS A 2 0.11 -25.44 -15.78
N LYS A 3 1.29 -25.84 -15.31
CA LYS A 3 2.00 -25.18 -14.20
C LYS A 3 2.35 -23.74 -14.62
N LYS A 4 1.86 -22.74 -13.86
CA LYS A 4 2.24 -21.32 -14.01
C LYS A 4 3.73 -21.19 -13.67
N LYS A 5 4.54 -20.68 -14.60
CA LYS A 5 5.97 -20.36 -14.35
C LYS A 5 6.07 -19.32 -13.23
N PRO A 6 7.02 -19.44 -12.28
CA PRO A 6 7.23 -18.43 -11.25
C PRO A 6 7.68 -17.12 -11.91
N GLY A 7 7.08 -16.01 -11.47
CA GLY A 7 7.11 -14.73 -12.18
C GLY A 7 8.47 -14.05 -12.22
N GLY A 8 8.87 -13.60 -13.42
CA GLY A 8 10.06 -12.79 -13.65
C GLY A 8 10.03 -11.38 -13.04
N GLY A 9 8.92 -10.98 -12.42
CA GLY A 9 8.77 -9.65 -11.82
C GLY A 9 9.72 -9.38 -10.64
N ILE A 10 10.02 -10.39 -9.82
CA ILE A 10 10.87 -10.20 -8.63
C ILE A 10 12.33 -9.93 -9.01
N TYR A 11 12.83 -10.60 -10.06
CA TYR A 11 14.20 -10.39 -10.55
C TYR A 11 14.38 -9.02 -11.20
N ALA A 12 13.38 -8.55 -11.95
CA ALA A 12 13.38 -7.21 -12.52
C ALA A 12 13.37 -6.11 -11.43
N GLN A 13 12.64 -6.35 -10.33
CA GLN A 13 12.63 -5.45 -9.17
C GLN A 13 13.96 -5.42 -8.42
N PHE A 14 14.63 -6.56 -8.28
CA PHE A 14 15.98 -6.61 -7.70
C PHE A 14 17.01 -5.89 -8.57
N GLN A 15 16.94 -6.05 -9.89
CA GLN A 15 17.85 -5.37 -10.83
C GLN A 15 17.66 -3.86 -10.82
N SER A 16 16.43 -3.35 -10.74
CA SER A 16 16.17 -1.91 -10.68
C SER A 16 16.67 -1.27 -9.39
N LEU A 17 16.59 -1.98 -8.25
CA LEU A 17 17.14 -1.51 -6.97
C LEU A 17 18.67 -1.41 -6.99
N ILE A 18 19.36 -2.41 -7.56
CA ILE A 18 20.82 -2.40 -7.68
C ILE A 18 21.28 -1.22 -8.55
N LEU A 19 20.59 -0.98 -9.67
CA LEU A 19 20.91 0.14 -10.57
C LEU A 19 20.68 1.50 -9.89
N ALA A 20 19.57 1.66 -9.18
CA ALA A 20 19.26 2.90 -8.46
C ALA A 20 20.31 3.20 -7.36
N ALA A 21 20.73 2.17 -6.62
CA ALA A 21 21.78 2.30 -5.61
C ALA A 21 23.14 2.68 -6.24
N ALA A 22 23.51 2.07 -7.36
CA ALA A 22 24.75 2.40 -8.08
C ALA A 22 24.76 3.85 -8.58
N LEU A 23 23.65 4.34 -9.14
CA LEU A 23 23.51 5.72 -9.60
C LEU A 23 23.61 6.72 -8.44
N LEU A 24 22.98 6.42 -7.29
CA LEU A 24 23.08 7.25 -6.09
C LEU A 24 24.52 7.34 -5.59
N LEU A 25 25.26 6.23 -5.57
CA LEU A 25 26.67 6.21 -5.16
C LEU A 25 27.57 7.03 -6.10
N VAL A 26 27.36 6.93 -7.42
CA VAL A 26 28.09 7.74 -8.42
C VAL A 26 27.81 9.23 -8.23
N PHE A 27 26.55 9.61 -8.01
CA PHE A 27 26.16 11.00 -7.77
C PHE A 27 26.83 11.57 -6.50
N LEU A 28 26.83 10.81 -5.41
CA LEU A 28 27.48 11.22 -4.16
C LEU A 28 29.00 11.33 -4.33
N TYR A 29 29.64 10.39 -5.04
CA TYR A 29 31.08 10.43 -5.32
C TYR A 29 31.47 11.62 -6.21
N ALA A 30 30.68 11.92 -7.25
CA ALA A 30 30.91 13.08 -8.10
C ALA A 30 30.77 14.38 -7.30
N GLY A 31 29.76 14.44 -6.42
CA GLY A 31 29.51 15.56 -5.54
C GLY A 31 30.63 15.83 -4.53
N THR A 32 31.20 14.80 -3.91
CA THR A 32 32.37 14.94 -3.02
C THR A 32 33.63 15.31 -3.80
N ARG A 33 33.83 14.76 -5.02
CA ARG A 33 34.95 15.14 -5.89
C ARG A 33 34.92 16.60 -6.36
N TRP A 34 33.74 17.21 -6.42
CA TRP A 34 33.56 18.61 -6.78
C TRP A 34 33.47 19.55 -5.57
N GLY A 35 33.73 19.06 -4.34
CA GLY A 35 33.74 19.90 -3.13
C GLY A 35 32.36 20.45 -2.75
N MET A 36 31.28 19.79 -3.16
CA MET A 36 29.90 20.20 -2.85
C MET A 36 29.39 19.61 -1.53
N GLU A 37 30.27 19.18 -0.63
CA GLU A 37 29.92 18.43 0.58
C GLU A 37 28.99 19.19 1.54
N ASP A 38 29.23 20.49 1.72
CA ASP A 38 28.38 21.37 2.54
C ASP A 38 26.98 21.60 1.93
N GLU A 39 26.85 21.43 0.61
CA GLU A 39 25.58 21.57 -0.11
C GLU A 39 24.80 20.25 -0.21
N ILE A 40 25.51 19.12 -0.30
CA ILE A 40 24.91 17.79 -0.54
C ILE A 40 24.35 17.20 0.75
N GLY A 41 25.05 17.34 1.88
CA GLY A 41 24.62 16.78 3.16
C GLY A 41 23.20 17.23 3.57
N PRO A 42 22.92 18.55 3.65
CA PRO A 42 21.59 19.06 3.98
C PRO A 42 20.51 18.66 2.97
N LYS A 43 20.83 18.67 1.66
CA LYS A 43 19.88 18.25 0.60
C LYS A 43 19.55 16.77 0.69
N LEU A 44 20.52 15.91 1.00
CA LEU A 44 20.31 14.48 1.20
C LEU A 44 19.48 14.21 2.46
N MET A 45 19.77 14.91 3.56
CA MET A 45 18.98 14.80 4.79
C MET A 45 17.53 15.25 4.56
N LEU A 46 17.32 16.35 3.82
CA LEU A 46 15.99 16.81 3.42
C LEU A 46 15.28 15.78 2.53
N LEU A 47 15.96 15.20 1.55
CA LEU A 47 15.41 14.16 0.68
C LEU A 47 14.96 12.93 1.50
N VAL A 48 15.78 12.47 2.44
CA VAL A 48 15.44 11.37 3.35
C VAL A 48 14.24 11.73 4.21
N ALA A 49 14.22 12.91 4.81
CA ALA A 49 13.11 13.36 5.65
C ALA A 49 11.80 13.43 4.87
N VAL A 50 11.80 14.05 3.68
CA VAL A 50 10.62 14.11 2.79
C VAL A 50 10.17 12.72 2.36
N SER A 51 11.10 11.83 2.03
CA SER A 51 10.78 10.44 1.64
C SER A 51 10.11 9.67 2.77
N VAL A 52 10.59 9.82 4.01
CA VAL A 52 9.99 9.20 5.20
C VAL A 52 8.59 9.76 5.46
N LEU A 53 8.41 11.08 5.36
CA LEU A 53 7.11 11.73 5.53
C LEU A 53 6.10 11.30 4.47
N LEU A 54 6.50 11.25 3.20
CA LEU A 54 5.66 10.79 2.10
C LEU A 54 5.27 9.33 2.28
N PHE A 55 6.22 8.46 2.65
CA PHE A 55 5.93 7.06 2.92
C PHE A 55 4.94 6.92 4.09
N GLY A 56 5.13 7.66 5.17
CA GLY A 56 4.19 7.69 6.30
C GLY A 56 2.80 8.19 5.90
N ALA A 57 2.72 9.24 5.08
CA ALA A 57 1.46 9.77 4.57
C ALA A 57 0.71 8.74 3.72
N ILE A 58 1.39 8.03 2.80
CA ILE A 58 0.79 6.98 1.97
C ILE A 58 0.27 5.82 2.84
N LEU A 59 1.02 5.44 3.89
CA LEU A 59 0.56 4.41 4.83
C LEU A 59 -0.70 4.87 5.59
N LEU A 60 -0.71 6.11 6.07
CA LEU A 60 -1.83 6.68 6.81
C LEU A 60 -3.07 6.81 5.92
N GLU A 61 -2.91 7.36 4.70
CA GLU A 61 -3.97 7.46 3.70
C GLU A 61 -4.58 6.09 3.41
N SER A 62 -3.75 5.06 3.17
CA SER A 62 -4.24 3.71 2.93
C SER A 62 -5.03 3.15 4.12
N ILE A 63 -4.61 3.41 5.36
CA ILE A 63 -5.37 3.01 6.55
C ILE A 63 -6.71 3.74 6.59
N ILE A 64 -6.73 5.06 6.39
CA ILE A 64 -7.94 5.88 6.44
C ILE A 64 -8.91 5.45 5.34
N HIS A 65 -8.43 5.31 4.10
CA HIS A 65 -9.20 4.89 2.93
C HIS A 65 -9.91 3.55 3.17
N GLU A 66 -9.16 2.52 3.57
CA GLU A 66 -9.75 1.20 3.80
C GLU A 66 -10.69 1.19 5.01
N THR A 67 -10.37 1.98 6.04
CA THR A 67 -11.20 2.11 7.25
C THR A 67 -12.51 2.81 6.94
N GLY A 68 -12.51 3.80 6.06
CA GLY A 68 -13.75 4.44 5.64
C GLY A 68 -14.63 3.50 4.83
N HIS A 69 -14.09 2.68 3.90
CA HIS A 69 -14.86 1.57 3.29
C HIS A 69 -15.51 0.69 4.35
N LEU A 70 -14.76 0.34 5.41
CA LEU A 70 -15.25 -0.50 6.50
C LEU A 70 -16.38 0.16 7.29
N ILE A 71 -16.20 1.41 7.73
CA ILE A 71 -17.18 2.14 8.55
C ILE A 71 -18.45 2.40 7.73
N PHE A 72 -18.32 3.01 6.56
CA PHE A 72 -19.47 3.37 5.75
C PHE A 72 -20.17 2.14 5.15
N GLY A 73 -19.41 1.11 4.78
CA GLY A 73 -19.99 -0.18 4.41
C GLY A 73 -20.81 -0.77 5.55
N LYS A 74 -20.31 -0.74 6.79
CA LYS A 74 -21.06 -1.23 7.95
C LYS A 74 -22.35 -0.44 8.18
N LEU A 75 -22.30 0.88 8.05
CA LEU A 75 -23.47 1.76 8.16
C LEU A 75 -24.53 1.46 7.09
N THR A 76 -24.13 1.03 5.89
CA THR A 76 -25.05 0.63 4.82
C THR A 76 -25.42 -0.84 4.82
N GLY A 77 -25.05 -1.61 5.85
CA GLY A 77 -25.43 -3.02 6.00
C GLY A 77 -24.49 -4.01 5.31
N TYR A 78 -23.34 -3.58 4.80
CA TYR A 78 -22.33 -4.49 4.27
C TYR A 78 -21.75 -5.37 5.38
N ARG A 79 -21.48 -6.63 5.03
CA ARG A 79 -20.85 -7.61 5.91
C ARG A 79 -19.35 -7.65 5.66
N PHE A 80 -18.59 -7.45 6.73
CA PHE A 80 -17.14 -7.50 6.70
C PHE A 80 -16.59 -8.89 6.33
N CYS A 81 -15.65 -8.96 5.38
CA CYS A 81 -14.95 -10.19 4.99
C CYS A 81 -13.46 -10.13 5.32
N SER A 82 -12.74 -9.12 4.82
CA SER A 82 -11.33 -8.93 5.14
C SER A 82 -10.91 -7.47 5.10
N PHE A 83 -9.90 -7.16 5.90
CA PHE A 83 -9.22 -5.88 5.97
C PHE A 83 -7.73 -6.14 5.87
N ARG A 84 -7.02 -5.43 5.01
CA ARG A 84 -5.58 -5.56 4.90
C ARG A 84 -4.95 -4.20 4.78
N VAL A 85 -3.84 -4.06 5.49
CA VAL A 85 -2.90 -2.96 5.31
C VAL A 85 -1.54 -3.60 5.10
N GLN A 86 -0.89 -3.28 3.99
CA GLN A 86 0.39 -3.87 3.60
C GLN A 86 0.32 -5.41 3.60
N ASN A 87 1.14 -6.06 4.43
CA ASN A 87 1.22 -7.52 4.52
C ASN A 87 0.32 -8.12 5.60
N PHE A 88 -0.34 -7.30 6.43
CA PHE A 88 -1.18 -7.77 7.53
C PHE A 88 -2.64 -7.75 7.11
N MET A 89 -3.26 -8.94 7.10
CA MET A 89 -4.66 -9.13 6.73
C MET A 89 -5.44 -9.70 7.90
N TRP A 90 -6.48 -8.99 8.33
CA TRP A 90 -7.53 -9.50 9.19
C TRP A 90 -8.64 -10.06 8.31
N VAL A 91 -8.91 -11.35 8.43
CA VAL A 91 -9.96 -12.03 7.67
C VAL A 91 -10.97 -12.65 8.62
N LYS A 92 -12.26 -12.49 8.31
CA LYS A 92 -13.35 -13.16 9.02
C LYS A 92 -13.55 -14.54 8.40
N GLN A 93 -13.20 -15.60 9.13
CA GLN A 93 -13.39 -17.00 8.75
C GLN A 93 -14.14 -17.73 9.86
N ASP A 94 -15.21 -18.45 9.50
CA ASP A 94 -16.04 -19.24 10.42
C ASP A 94 -16.53 -18.42 11.62
N GLY A 95 -16.94 -17.17 11.36
CA GLY A 95 -17.40 -16.23 12.39
C GLY A 95 -16.29 -15.59 13.23
N ARG A 96 -15.04 -16.05 13.13
CA ARG A 96 -13.89 -15.54 13.92
C ARG A 96 -12.99 -14.64 13.08
N LEU A 97 -12.42 -13.62 13.72
CA LEU A 97 -11.39 -12.79 13.11
C LEU A 97 -10.03 -13.49 13.23
N ARG A 98 -9.34 -13.70 12.11
CA ARG A 98 -7.99 -14.29 12.08
C ARG A 98 -7.02 -13.31 11.45
N LEU A 99 -5.89 -13.08 12.11
CA LEU A 99 -4.78 -12.34 11.53
C LEU A 99 -3.94 -13.29 10.66
N LYS A 100 -3.66 -12.87 9.43
CA LYS A 100 -2.79 -13.57 8.48
C LYS A 100 -1.79 -12.59 7.90
N ARG A 101 -0.60 -13.10 7.57
CA ARG A 101 0.37 -12.36 6.78
C ARG A 101 0.23 -12.77 5.33
N LEU A 102 -0.18 -11.85 4.46
CA LEU A 102 -0.33 -12.09 3.03
C LEU A 102 0.28 -10.93 2.27
N SER A 103 1.29 -11.22 1.46
CA SER A 103 1.88 -10.26 0.53
C SER A 103 1.19 -10.41 -0.82
N LEU A 104 0.35 -9.44 -1.19
CA LEU A 104 -0.17 -9.32 -2.56
C LEU A 104 0.52 -8.15 -3.22
N VAL A 105 1.05 -8.39 -4.41
CA VAL A 105 1.72 -7.38 -5.23
C VAL A 105 0.66 -6.43 -5.79
N GLY A 106 0.93 -5.12 -5.74
CA GLY A 106 0.14 -4.11 -6.44
C GLY A 106 -1.02 -3.49 -5.68
N THR A 107 -1.13 -3.70 -4.36
CA THR A 107 -2.23 -3.16 -3.54
C THR A 107 -1.71 -2.74 -2.16
N GLY A 108 -1.76 -1.45 -1.83
CA GLY A 108 -1.26 -0.88 -0.55
C GLY A 108 -2.16 -1.16 0.66
N GLY A 109 -3.45 -1.36 0.39
CA GLY A 109 -4.50 -1.77 1.32
C GLY A 109 -5.53 -2.64 0.60
N GLN A 110 -6.48 -3.22 1.35
CA GLN A 110 -7.68 -3.84 0.79
C GLN A 110 -8.75 -4.07 1.87
N CYS A 111 -9.93 -3.49 1.67
CA CYS A 111 -11.15 -3.79 2.42
C CYS A 111 -12.13 -4.54 1.52
N LEU A 112 -12.44 -5.79 1.86
CA LEU A 112 -13.46 -6.58 1.20
C LEU A 112 -14.68 -6.71 2.09
N MET A 113 -15.82 -6.36 1.52
CA MET A 113 -17.12 -6.46 2.16
C MET A 113 -18.15 -7.05 1.20
N VAL A 114 -19.07 -7.83 1.75
CA VAL A 114 -20.21 -8.38 1.01
C VAL A 114 -21.38 -7.40 1.11
N PRO A 115 -21.96 -6.98 -0.01
CA PRO A 115 -23.08 -6.06 0.00
C PRO A 115 -24.33 -6.66 0.68
N PRO A 116 -25.21 -5.82 1.24
CA PRO A 116 -26.51 -6.25 1.73
C PRO A 116 -27.43 -6.64 0.57
N GLU A 117 -28.64 -7.09 0.92
CA GLU A 117 -29.71 -7.23 -0.07
C GLU A 117 -30.03 -5.88 -0.73
N MET A 118 -30.55 -5.96 -1.95
CA MET A 118 -30.88 -4.77 -2.75
C MET A 118 -32.01 -3.99 -2.07
N MET A 119 -31.83 -2.68 -1.92
CA MET A 119 -32.91 -1.77 -1.50
C MET A 119 -33.50 -1.12 -2.75
N ASP A 120 -34.80 -1.29 -2.97
CA ASP A 120 -35.53 -0.76 -4.13
C ASP A 120 -34.88 -1.09 -5.48
N GLY A 121 -34.39 -2.33 -5.61
CA GLY A 121 -33.71 -2.79 -6.83
C GLY A 121 -32.32 -2.18 -7.05
N ARG A 122 -31.73 -1.50 -6.06
CA ARG A 122 -30.39 -0.91 -6.13
C ARG A 122 -29.50 -1.33 -4.97
N MET A 123 -28.20 -1.42 -5.24
CA MET A 123 -27.18 -1.70 -4.23
C MET A 123 -26.78 -0.41 -3.50
N PRO A 124 -26.66 -0.38 -2.17
CA PRO A 124 -26.30 0.83 -1.42
C PRO A 124 -24.78 1.11 -1.45
N TYR A 125 -24.24 1.43 -2.62
CA TYR A 125 -22.79 1.61 -2.85
C TYR A 125 -22.25 3.02 -2.54
N LYS A 126 -23.12 4.05 -2.47
CA LYS A 126 -22.68 5.45 -2.42
C LYS A 126 -21.79 5.76 -1.22
N LEU A 127 -22.27 5.45 -0.01
CA LEU A 127 -21.51 5.69 1.21
C LEU A 127 -20.28 4.78 1.28
N TYR A 128 -20.37 3.54 0.78
CA TYR A 128 -19.21 2.65 0.69
C TYR A 128 -18.09 3.30 -0.13
N TYR A 129 -18.38 3.80 -1.35
CA TYR A 129 -17.38 4.49 -2.17
C TYR A 129 -16.89 5.81 -1.56
N LEU A 130 -17.77 6.61 -0.97
CA LEU A 130 -17.38 7.85 -0.29
C LEU A 130 -16.50 7.59 0.93
N GLY A 131 -16.61 6.43 1.55
CA GLY A 131 -15.78 6.05 2.67
C GLY A 131 -14.32 5.83 2.28
N GLY A 132 -14.06 5.29 1.10
CA GLY A 132 -12.69 5.15 0.59
C GLY A 132 -12.27 6.29 -0.30
N VAL A 133 -12.39 7.52 0.18
CA VAL A 133 -11.83 8.72 -0.48
C VAL A 133 -10.87 9.39 0.49
#